data_AF-A0A8H2XHE3-F1
#
_entry.id   AF-A0A8H2XHE3-F1
#
_cell.length_a   1.000
_cell.length_b   1.000
_cell.length_c   1.000
_cell.angle_alpha   90.00
_cell.angle_beta   90.00
_cell.angle_gamma   90.00
#
_symmetry.space_group_name_H-M   'P 1'
#
loop_
_entity.id
_entity.type
_entity.pdbx_description
1 polymer ?
#
loop_
_entity_poly.entity_id
_entity_poly.type
_entity_poly.pdbx_seq_one_letter_code
_entity_poly.pdbx_strand_id
1 'polypeptide(L)'
;MIAFVWNLALLALVVPALAIPAPTETVDLGKRTISDVMNIDCQGVYFQNVYVEASAQRAADHLKAGTTVGNNRYPHVYRNRPENFQFQAGCNAPYYEFPLMSNGRVYNGGDPKVDRVVIGSWVSGTADAKLCGGITHRGATGNGFKQCSLY
;
A
#
# COMPACT_ATOMS: atom_id res chain seq x y z
N MET A 1 72.37 -32.02 13.68
CA MET A 1 71.67 -31.13 12.74
C MET A 1 70.49 -31.90 12.18
N ILE A 2 69.26 -31.64 12.64
CA ILE A 2 68.05 -32.25 12.10
C ILE A 2 67.10 -31.10 11.78
N ALA A 3 66.84 -30.88 10.49
CA ALA A 3 66.04 -29.77 9.98
C ALA A 3 64.55 -30.06 10.15
N PHE A 4 63.87 -29.12 10.79
CA PHE A 4 62.41 -29.02 10.89
C PHE A 4 61.86 -28.56 9.54
N VAL A 5 60.92 -29.31 8.95
CA VAL A 5 60.15 -28.83 7.79
C VAL A 5 58.67 -28.91 8.16
N TRP A 6 58.08 -27.76 8.44
CA TRP A 6 56.64 -27.63 8.70
C TRP A 6 55.89 -27.47 7.37
N ASN A 7 55.05 -28.45 7.05
CA ASN A 7 54.06 -28.35 5.97
C ASN A 7 52.87 -27.52 6.48
N LEU A 8 52.74 -26.28 6.01
CA LEU A 8 51.54 -25.46 6.18
C LEU A 8 50.54 -25.83 5.07
N ALA A 9 49.60 -26.73 5.37
CA ALA A 9 48.44 -26.96 4.53
C ALA A 9 47.37 -25.89 4.81
N LEU A 10 47.19 -24.96 3.88
CA LEU A 10 46.09 -23.99 3.88
C LEU A 10 44.79 -24.69 3.48
N LEU A 11 43.93 -24.97 4.47
CA LEU A 11 42.58 -25.51 4.25
C LEU A 11 41.60 -24.33 4.08
N ALA A 12 41.18 -24.04 2.85
CA ALA A 12 40.14 -23.06 2.57
C ALA A 12 38.75 -23.66 2.87
N LEU A 13 38.15 -23.25 3.99
CA LEU A 13 36.78 -23.59 4.36
C LEU A 13 35.80 -22.74 3.53
N VAL A 14 35.08 -23.39 2.62
CA VAL A 14 33.96 -22.79 1.88
C VAL A 14 32.76 -22.73 2.81
N VAL A 15 32.31 -21.53 3.17
CA VAL A 15 31.09 -21.33 3.96
C VAL A 15 29.87 -21.40 3.04
N PRO A 16 28.91 -22.31 3.25
CA PRO A 16 27.66 -22.30 2.50
C PRO A 16 26.82 -21.08 2.91
N ALA A 17 26.54 -20.20 1.96
CA ALA A 17 25.61 -19.09 2.17
C ALA A 17 24.19 -19.64 2.32
N LEU A 18 23.66 -19.64 3.54
CA LEU A 18 22.24 -19.87 3.81
C LEU A 18 21.47 -18.65 3.30
N ALA A 19 20.75 -18.82 2.20
CA ALA A 19 19.81 -17.81 1.73
C ALA A 19 18.66 -17.70 2.75
N ILE A 20 18.61 -16.60 3.49
CA ILE A 20 17.47 -16.28 4.35
C ILE A 20 16.30 -15.91 3.43
N PRO A 21 15.16 -16.61 3.48
CA PRO A 21 13.98 -16.19 2.73
C PRO A 21 13.57 -14.79 3.21
N ALA A 22 13.42 -13.86 2.27
CA ALA A 22 12.93 -12.51 2.59
C ALA A 22 11.54 -12.62 3.24
N PRO A 23 11.25 -11.81 4.28
CA PRO A 23 9.93 -11.80 4.89
C PRO A 23 8.91 -11.42 3.82
N THR A 24 8.08 -12.39 3.46
CA THR A 24 6.87 -12.11 2.70
C THR A 24 5.89 -11.59 3.73
N GLU A 25 5.55 -10.30 3.69
CA GLU A 25 4.45 -9.78 4.51
C GLU A 25 3.18 -10.51 4.08
N THR A 26 2.86 -11.61 4.77
CA THR A 26 1.57 -12.26 4.69
C THR A 26 0.56 -11.27 5.26
N VAL A 27 -0.28 -10.73 4.38
CA VAL A 27 -1.39 -9.85 4.74
C VAL A 27 -2.22 -10.57 5.80
N ASP A 28 -2.15 -10.14 7.06
CA ASP A 28 -2.96 -10.69 8.13
C ASP A 28 -4.41 -10.25 7.91
N LEU A 29 -5.18 -11.14 7.28
CA LEU A 29 -6.58 -10.94 6.91
C LEU A 29 -7.50 -10.87 8.14
N GLY A 30 -7.01 -11.20 9.35
CA GLY A 30 -7.83 -11.35 10.55
C GLY A 30 -8.26 -10.03 11.22
N LYS A 31 -7.72 -8.88 10.77
CA LYS A 31 -7.98 -7.58 11.38
C LYS A 31 -8.40 -6.50 10.39
N ARG A 32 -9.12 -6.89 9.34
CA ARG A 32 -9.63 -5.95 8.35
C ARG A 32 -10.81 -5.18 8.95
N THR A 33 -10.59 -3.90 9.22
CA THR A 33 -11.52 -2.97 9.88
C THR A 33 -12.13 -1.97 8.90
N ILE A 34 -11.90 -2.17 7.60
CA ILE A 34 -12.45 -1.33 6.53
C ILE A 34 -13.85 -1.82 6.16
N SER A 35 -14.85 -0.95 6.30
CA SER A 35 -16.22 -1.24 5.88
C SER A 35 -16.46 -0.93 4.40
N ASP A 36 -17.45 -1.60 3.83
CA ASP A 36 -17.99 -1.37 2.48
C ASP A 36 -16.97 -1.50 1.34
N VAL A 37 -15.98 -2.38 1.52
CA VAL A 37 -14.99 -2.71 0.50
C VAL A 37 -15.68 -3.31 -0.73
N MET A 38 -15.35 -2.77 -1.89
CA MET A 38 -15.80 -3.24 -3.21
C MET A 38 -14.61 -3.41 -4.16
N ASN A 39 -14.84 -4.03 -5.33
CA ASN A 39 -13.87 -3.97 -6.40
C ASN A 39 -13.84 -2.57 -7.00
N ILE A 40 -12.73 -2.21 -7.65
CA ILE A 40 -12.55 -0.90 -8.28
C ILE A 40 -12.17 -1.07 -9.74
N ASP A 41 -12.85 -0.37 -10.64
CA ASP A 41 -12.47 -0.20 -12.04
C ASP A 41 -12.00 1.24 -12.28
N CYS A 42 -10.70 1.39 -12.49
CA CYS A 42 -10.09 2.67 -12.84
C CYS A 42 -9.85 2.73 -14.36
N GLN A 43 -10.88 3.06 -15.12
CA GLN A 43 -10.77 3.28 -16.57
C GLN A 43 -10.20 2.06 -17.33
N GLY A 44 -10.72 0.87 -17.03
CA GLY A 44 -10.33 -0.42 -17.63
C GLY A 44 -9.22 -1.16 -16.87
N VAL A 45 -8.81 -0.67 -15.69
CA VAL A 45 -7.90 -1.38 -14.78
C VAL A 45 -8.68 -1.86 -13.57
N TYR A 46 -8.79 -3.18 -13.46
CA TYR A 46 -9.62 -3.85 -12.47
C TYR A 46 -8.81 -4.25 -11.23
N PHE A 47 -9.27 -3.83 -10.07
CA PHE A 47 -8.70 -4.17 -8.77
C PHE A 47 -9.71 -4.99 -7.97
N GLN A 48 -9.29 -6.19 -7.58
CA GLN A 48 -10.07 -7.06 -6.72
C GLN A 48 -10.13 -6.49 -5.29
N ASN A 49 -11.27 -6.70 -4.63
CA ASN A 49 -11.56 -6.22 -3.28
C ASN A 49 -10.44 -6.54 -2.27
N VAL A 50 -9.79 -7.69 -2.38
CA VAL A 50 -8.68 -8.10 -1.49
C VAL A 50 -7.51 -7.10 -1.52
N TYR A 51 -7.19 -6.54 -2.69
CA TYR A 51 -6.11 -5.56 -2.87
C TYR A 51 -6.56 -4.15 -2.48
N VAL A 52 -7.82 -3.83 -2.77
CA VAL A 52 -8.46 -2.57 -2.35
C VAL A 52 -8.46 -2.49 -0.83
N GLU A 53 -8.91 -3.54 -0.16
CA GLU A 53 -8.95 -3.66 1.29
C GLU A 53 -7.57 -3.61 1.91
N ALA A 54 -6.59 -4.34 1.37
CA ALA A 54 -5.23 -4.30 1.89
C ALA A 54 -4.61 -2.90 1.79
N SER A 55 -4.88 -2.18 0.70
CA SER A 55 -4.41 -0.79 0.51
C SER A 55 -5.13 0.18 1.45
N ALA A 56 -6.46 0.05 1.60
CA ALA A 56 -7.27 0.86 2.49
C ALA A 56 -6.90 0.63 3.96
N GLN A 57 -6.68 -0.62 4.36
CA GLN A 57 -6.23 -0.99 5.70
C GLN A 57 -4.85 -0.40 5.98
N ARG A 58 -3.92 -0.48 5.02
CA ARG A 58 -2.59 0.11 5.19
C ARG A 58 -2.65 1.63 5.40
N ALA A 59 -3.55 2.31 4.70
CA ALA A 59 -3.81 3.72 4.93
C ALA A 59 -4.31 3.96 6.38
N ALA A 60 -5.34 3.23 6.81
CA ALA A 60 -5.89 3.38 8.16
C ALA A 60 -4.85 3.08 9.27
N ASP A 61 -3.98 2.09 9.07
CA ASP A 61 -2.91 1.76 10.02
C ASP A 61 -1.89 2.89 10.14
N HIS A 62 -1.50 3.50 9.02
CA HIS A 62 -0.62 4.66 9.02
C HIS A 62 -1.26 5.87 9.71
N LEU A 63 -2.54 6.14 9.45
CA LEU A 63 -3.29 7.20 10.14
C LEU A 63 -3.34 6.97 11.65
N LYS A 64 -3.67 5.73 12.07
CA LYS A 64 -3.68 5.34 13.48
C LYS A 64 -2.31 5.56 14.14
N ALA A 65 -1.24 5.19 13.44
CA ALA A 65 0.12 5.30 13.96
C ALA A 65 0.70 6.73 13.86
N GLY A 66 0.02 7.66 13.17
CA GLY A 66 0.56 8.99 12.88
C GLY A 66 1.81 8.95 11.98
N THR A 67 1.91 7.96 11.09
CA THR A 67 3.08 7.75 10.20
C THR A 67 2.69 7.90 8.74
N THR A 68 3.70 8.04 7.87
CA THR A 68 3.51 8.06 6.41
C THR A 68 4.60 7.27 5.71
N VAL A 69 4.38 6.95 4.43
CA VAL A 69 5.30 6.20 3.56
C VAL A 69 5.49 6.90 2.23
N GLY A 70 6.72 6.80 1.68
CA GLY A 70 7.10 7.41 0.42
C GLY A 70 7.33 8.93 0.49
N ASN A 71 7.91 9.48 -0.57
CA ASN A 71 8.27 10.91 -0.64
C ASN A 71 7.04 11.83 -0.60
N ASN A 72 5.92 11.35 -1.12
CA ASN A 72 4.65 12.07 -1.11
C ASN A 72 3.88 11.93 0.22
N ARG A 73 4.42 11.17 1.20
CA ARG A 73 3.87 11.02 2.55
C ARG A 73 2.45 10.47 2.57
N TYR A 74 2.25 9.30 1.98
CA TYR A 74 0.96 8.59 2.02
C TYR A 74 0.74 7.87 3.36
N PRO A 75 -0.50 7.75 3.86
CA PRO A 75 -1.68 8.44 3.36
C PRO A 75 -1.63 9.93 3.71
N HIS A 76 -2.29 10.74 2.90
CA HIS A 76 -2.50 12.16 3.19
C HIS A 76 -3.93 12.57 2.83
N VAL A 77 -4.33 13.73 3.34
CA VAL A 77 -5.69 14.25 3.14
C VAL A 77 -5.95 14.45 1.66
N TYR A 78 -7.07 13.90 1.19
CA TYR A 78 -7.63 14.16 -0.12
C TYR A 78 -8.80 15.15 0.02
N ARG A 79 -8.71 16.29 -0.66
CA ARG A 79 -9.68 17.39 -0.46
C ARG A 79 -10.95 17.26 -1.32
N ASN A 80 -10.95 16.40 -2.33
CA ASN A 80 -12.03 16.26 -3.31
C ASN A 80 -12.46 17.61 -3.93
N ARG A 81 -11.48 18.47 -4.22
CA ARG A 81 -11.66 19.77 -4.89
C ARG A 81 -10.46 19.99 -5.81
N PRO A 82 -10.68 20.33 -7.10
CA PRO A 82 -11.93 20.74 -7.72
C PRO A 82 -12.81 19.59 -8.26
N GLU A 83 -12.44 18.33 -8.04
CA GLU A 83 -13.09 17.18 -8.68
C GLU A 83 -14.56 16.98 -8.27
N ASN A 84 -14.92 17.28 -7.02
CA ASN A 84 -16.28 17.16 -6.49
C ASN A 84 -16.92 15.77 -6.73
N PHE A 85 -16.14 14.70 -6.59
CA PHE A 85 -16.63 13.33 -6.73
C PHE A 85 -17.68 12.99 -5.68
N GLN A 86 -18.63 12.15 -6.09
CA GLN A 86 -19.62 11.58 -5.17
C GLN A 86 -19.11 10.23 -4.67
N PHE A 87 -18.65 10.20 -3.42
CA PHE A 87 -18.19 8.98 -2.77
C PHE A 87 -19.34 8.10 -2.27
N GLN A 88 -19.03 6.86 -1.89
CA GLN A 88 -19.99 5.90 -1.37
C GLN A 88 -20.87 6.52 -0.27
N ALA A 89 -22.16 6.17 -0.27
CA ALA A 89 -23.11 6.67 0.72
C ALA A 89 -22.63 6.40 2.15
N GLY A 90 -22.68 7.40 3.03
CA GLY A 90 -22.20 7.28 4.42
C GLY A 90 -20.70 7.50 4.60
N CYS A 91 -19.98 7.89 3.55
CA CYS A 91 -18.62 8.41 3.67
C CYS A 91 -18.61 9.88 4.10
N ASN A 92 -17.80 10.16 5.12
CA ASN A 92 -17.61 11.50 5.67
C ASN A 92 -16.14 11.90 5.60
N ALA A 93 -15.90 13.19 5.36
CA ALA A 93 -14.57 13.78 5.47
C ALA A 93 -14.06 13.75 6.94
N PRO A 94 -12.73 13.82 7.18
CA PRO A 94 -11.67 13.93 6.19
C PRO A 94 -11.51 12.67 5.34
N TYR A 95 -11.24 12.87 4.04
CA TYR A 95 -10.86 11.78 3.15
C TYR A 95 -9.34 11.67 3.10
N TYR A 96 -8.84 10.46 2.92
CA TYR A 96 -7.42 10.19 2.75
C TYR A 96 -7.21 9.32 1.53
N GLU A 97 -6.19 9.64 0.74
CA GLU A 97 -5.79 8.83 -0.41
C GLU A 97 -4.56 7.98 -0.09
N PHE A 98 -4.52 6.78 -0.68
CA PHE A 98 -3.37 5.88 -0.61
C PHE A 98 -3.19 5.13 -1.92
N PRO A 99 -1.95 4.87 -2.39
CA PRO A 99 -1.72 4.21 -3.66
C PRO A 99 -2.35 2.81 -3.75
N LEU A 100 -2.98 2.54 -4.88
CA LEU A 100 -3.56 1.24 -5.23
C LEU A 100 -2.76 0.65 -6.39
N MET A 101 -2.01 -0.42 -6.12
CA MET A 101 -1.02 -0.93 -7.08
C MET A 101 -1.63 -2.04 -7.95
N SER A 102 -1.47 -1.93 -9.27
CA SER A 102 -2.01 -2.90 -10.24
C SER A 102 -1.33 -4.27 -10.20
N ASN A 103 -0.16 -4.36 -9.56
CA ASN A 103 0.56 -5.62 -9.35
C ASN A 103 0.09 -6.40 -8.12
N GLY A 104 -0.99 -5.97 -7.46
CA GLY A 104 -1.55 -6.63 -6.28
C GLY A 104 -0.74 -6.45 -4.99
N ARG A 105 0.32 -5.63 -5.00
CA ARG A 105 1.14 -5.36 -3.81
C ARG A 105 0.60 -4.13 -3.06
N VAL A 106 0.73 -4.14 -1.74
CA VAL A 106 0.49 -2.93 -0.94
C VAL A 106 1.67 -1.98 -1.12
N TYR A 107 1.39 -0.70 -1.36
CA TYR A 107 2.42 0.32 -1.53
C TYR A 107 3.27 0.48 -0.27
N ASN A 108 4.59 0.46 -0.43
CA ASN A 108 5.57 0.58 0.64
C ASN A 108 6.66 1.64 0.36
N GLY A 109 6.43 2.53 -0.62
CA GLY A 109 7.38 3.56 -1.04
C GLY A 109 7.73 3.50 -2.52
N GLY A 110 8.50 4.48 -3.00
CA GLY A 110 8.84 4.62 -4.42
C GLY A 110 7.72 5.28 -5.23
N ASP A 111 7.60 4.90 -6.51
CA ASP A 111 6.60 5.45 -7.43
C ASP A 111 5.17 4.95 -7.08
N PRO A 112 4.25 5.85 -6.68
CA PRO A 112 2.89 5.50 -6.29
C PRO A 112 1.97 5.15 -7.47
N LYS A 113 2.46 5.25 -8.72
CA LYS A 113 1.65 5.09 -9.93
C LYS A 113 0.45 6.03 -9.93
N VAL A 114 -0.62 5.69 -10.65
CA VAL A 114 -1.71 6.62 -10.98
C VAL A 114 -3.01 6.37 -10.22
N ASP A 115 -3.18 5.19 -9.62
CA ASP A 115 -4.45 4.77 -9.00
C ASP A 115 -4.37 4.91 -7.47
N ARG A 116 -5.46 5.29 -6.83
CA ARG A 116 -5.57 5.46 -5.37
C ARG A 116 -6.87 4.85 -4.86
N VAL A 117 -6.82 4.27 -3.66
CA VAL A 117 -8.02 4.14 -2.82
C VAL A 117 -8.26 5.45 -2.07
N VAL A 118 -9.52 5.76 -1.82
CA VAL A 118 -9.94 6.84 -0.93
C VAL A 118 -10.68 6.23 0.25
N ILE A 119 -10.17 6.47 1.46
CA ILE A 119 -10.85 6.12 2.69
C ILE A 119 -11.42 7.38 3.35
N GLY A 120 -12.47 7.19 4.14
CA GLY A 120 -13.14 8.24 4.91
C GLY A 120 -13.90 7.64 6.08
N SER A 121 -14.68 8.46 6.78
CA SER A 121 -15.36 8.07 8.03
C SER A 121 -14.38 7.40 9.01
N TRP A 122 -13.12 7.83 9.01
CA TRP A 122 -12.06 7.27 9.83
C TRP A 122 -12.26 7.62 11.30
N VAL A 123 -12.01 6.65 12.19
CA VAL A 123 -12.14 6.81 13.63
C VAL A 123 -10.75 6.99 14.25
N SER A 124 -10.52 8.16 14.85
CA SER A 124 -9.22 8.49 15.45
C SER A 124 -8.84 7.55 16.59
N GLY A 125 -7.57 7.16 16.63
CA GLY A 125 -7.05 6.18 17.60
C GLY A 125 -7.34 4.72 17.23
N THR A 126 -8.11 4.46 16.18
CA THR A 126 -8.36 3.12 15.64
C THR A 126 -7.90 3.02 14.17
N ALA A 127 -8.00 1.81 13.60
CA ALA A 127 -7.78 1.58 12.18
C ALA A 127 -9.13 1.40 11.45
N ASP A 128 -10.23 1.80 12.08
CA ASP A 128 -11.57 1.68 11.51
C ASP A 128 -11.80 2.84 10.54
N ALA A 129 -12.20 2.50 9.33
CA ALA A 129 -12.53 3.46 8.29
C ALA A 129 -13.48 2.80 7.28
N LYS A 130 -13.99 3.59 6.35
CA LYS A 130 -14.82 3.13 5.25
C LYS A 130 -14.08 3.32 3.94
N LEU A 131 -14.18 2.35 3.03
CA LEU A 131 -13.83 2.59 1.64
C LEU A 131 -14.84 3.60 1.06
N CYS A 132 -14.35 4.69 0.50
CA CYS A 132 -15.18 5.75 -0.07
C CYS A 132 -15.18 5.77 -1.59
N GLY A 133 -14.11 5.28 -2.20
CA GLY A 133 -14.03 5.11 -3.65
C GLY A 133 -12.61 4.84 -4.12
N GLY A 134 -12.46 4.82 -5.45
CA GLY A 134 -11.17 4.87 -6.12
C GLY A 134 -11.05 6.13 -6.97
N ILE A 135 -9.83 6.63 -7.13
CA ILE A 135 -9.51 7.73 -8.04
C ILE A 135 -8.26 7.38 -8.86
N THR A 136 -8.14 7.94 -10.06
CA THR A 136 -7.01 7.70 -10.95
C THR A 136 -6.59 8.95 -11.72
N HIS A 137 -5.29 9.15 -11.92
CA HIS A 137 -4.78 10.14 -12.87
C HIS A 137 -4.99 9.71 -14.33
N ARG A 138 -5.32 8.43 -14.59
CA ARG A 138 -5.50 7.91 -15.95
C ARG A 138 -6.58 8.68 -16.68
N GLY A 139 -6.18 9.34 -17.77
CA GLY A 139 -7.06 10.15 -18.60
C GLY A 139 -7.54 11.46 -17.95
N ALA A 140 -6.96 11.86 -16.82
CA ALA A 140 -7.13 13.20 -16.24
C ALA A 140 -6.09 14.17 -16.83
N THR A 141 -6.37 15.46 -16.73
CA THR A 141 -5.46 16.53 -17.19
C THR A 141 -4.64 17.06 -16.01
N GLY A 142 -3.34 17.26 -16.21
CA GLY A 142 -2.44 17.78 -15.19
C GLY A 142 -2.38 16.86 -13.96
N ASN A 143 -2.55 17.44 -12.77
CA ASN A 143 -2.55 16.71 -11.49
C ASN A 143 -3.96 16.31 -11.03
N GLY A 144 -4.97 16.49 -11.88
CA GLY A 144 -6.36 16.14 -11.53
C GLY A 144 -6.57 14.63 -11.47
N PHE A 145 -7.70 14.25 -10.90
CA PHE A 145 -8.15 12.86 -10.88
C PHE A 145 -9.40 12.65 -11.72
N LYS A 146 -9.67 11.38 -12.04
CA LYS A 146 -10.99 10.85 -12.42
C LYS A 146 -11.44 9.85 -11.37
N GLN A 147 -12.75 9.78 -11.16
CA GLN A 147 -13.34 8.78 -10.29
C GLN A 147 -13.30 7.41 -10.96
N CYS A 148 -12.94 6.40 -10.19
CA CYS A 148 -13.05 4.99 -10.56
C CYS A 148 -14.45 4.47 -10.19
N SER A 149 -14.95 3.48 -10.92
CA SER A 149 -16.23 2.83 -10.65
C SER A 149 -16.06 1.74 -9.61
N LEU A 150 -17.09 1.54 -8.77
CA LEU A 150 -17.16 0.44 -7.81
C LEU A 150 -18.10 -0.63 -8.34
N TYR A 151 -17.74 -1.91 -8.15
CA TYR A 151 -18.54 -3.05 -8.62
C TYR A 151 -18.39 -4.30 -7.76
#